data_AF-A0A353LSC8-F1
#
_entry.id   AF-A0A353LSC8-F1
#
_cell.length_a   1.000
_cell.length_b   1.000
_cell.length_c   1.000
_cell.angle_alpha   90.00
_cell.angle_beta   90.00
_cell.angle_gamma   90.00
#
_symmetry.space_group_name_H-M   'P 1'
#
loop_
_entity.id
_entity.type
_entity.pdbx_description
1 polymer ?
#
loop_
_entity_poly.entity_id
_entity_poly.type
_entity_poly.pdbx_seq_one_letter_code
_entity_poly.pdbx_strand_id
1 'polypeptide(L)'
;MKKFLRAAWRKTARLKTASIAITALTALLFVLTATAPALAAPKADLWPFWERHSPQSTAQIDHSPWDRWLKQHIRRGDDGINRIAYAAITPAAHAELQNYINALQQTDIASHGRAQQFAYWVNLYNAATVALILAHYPVESIRNINISPGFFSRGPWDAKLLQVAGEALSLNDIEHRILRPIWRDPRIHYAVNCASIGCPNLAASAYRAERMPEMLDQAAQDFINHPRGVRVEAGKLHLSSIYDWYGGDFGAT
;
A
#
# COMPACT_ATOMS: atom_id res chain seq x y z
N MET A 1 -15.88 63.74 64.92
CA MET A 1 -15.37 62.58 65.70
C MET A 1 -14.57 61.70 64.74
N LYS A 2 -13.24 61.84 64.76
CA LYS A 2 -12.25 60.82 65.20
C LYS A 2 -12.23 59.59 64.26
N LYS A 3 -11.12 59.19 63.62
CA LYS A 3 -9.71 59.48 63.82
C LYS A 3 -8.89 58.74 62.72
N PHE A 4 -7.77 59.35 62.29
CA PHE A 4 -6.44 58.73 62.03
C PHE A 4 -6.20 57.89 60.74
N LEU A 5 -5.04 57.91 60.03
CA LEU A 5 -3.70 58.52 60.15
C LEU A 5 -2.96 58.45 58.78
N ARG A 6 -2.19 59.51 58.44
CA ARG A 6 -0.79 59.56 57.87
C ARG A 6 -0.47 58.84 56.53
N ALA A 7 0.44 59.31 55.68
CA ALA A 7 1.29 60.49 55.60
C ALA A 7 1.92 60.59 54.19
N ALA A 8 2.25 61.83 53.80
CA ALA A 8 3.35 62.33 52.96
C ALA A 8 4.07 61.39 51.98
N TRP A 9 4.24 61.83 50.72
CA TRP A 9 5.38 62.67 50.30
C TRP A 9 5.24 63.12 48.83
N ARG A 10 5.49 64.40 48.57
CA ARG A 10 5.70 64.97 47.23
C ARG A 10 7.12 64.60 46.76
N LYS A 11 7.29 64.26 45.48
CA LYS A 11 8.36 64.81 44.63
C LYS A 11 8.11 64.54 43.15
N THR A 12 8.25 65.63 42.42
CA THR A 12 8.20 65.86 40.98
C THR A 12 9.20 65.03 40.18
N ALA A 13 8.78 64.56 39.00
CA ALA A 13 9.63 64.53 37.80
C ALA A 13 8.74 64.57 36.53
N ARG A 14 8.83 65.68 35.79
CA ARG A 14 8.46 65.76 34.37
C ARG A 14 9.70 65.37 33.55
N LEU A 15 9.56 64.43 32.62
CA LEU A 15 10.35 64.32 31.39
C LEU A 15 9.40 63.76 30.32
N LYS A 16 8.90 64.62 29.41
CA LYS A 16 9.43 64.89 28.06
C LYS A 16 9.50 63.65 27.17
N THR A 17 8.43 63.51 26.37
CA THR A 17 8.40 63.14 24.93
C THR A 17 9.54 62.29 24.39
N ALA A 18 9.19 61.10 23.87
CA ALA A 18 9.78 60.57 22.65
C ALA A 18 8.71 59.73 21.92
N SER A 19 8.13 60.31 20.87
CA SER A 19 7.38 59.58 19.86
C SER A 19 8.35 58.64 19.15
N ILE A 20 8.21 57.33 19.36
CA ILE A 20 8.90 56.33 18.53
C ILE A 20 7.91 55.91 17.45
N ALA A 21 8.17 56.41 16.25
CA ALA A 21 7.58 55.90 15.03
C ALA A 21 7.89 54.39 14.94
N ILE A 22 6.86 53.55 15.03
CA ILE A 22 6.99 52.13 14.72
C ILE A 22 6.90 52.02 13.21
N THR A 23 8.05 52.13 12.55
CA THR A 23 8.25 51.77 11.16
C THR A 23 7.93 50.29 10.97
N ALA A 24 7.16 50.00 9.93
CA ALA A 24 6.71 48.68 9.55
C ALA A 24 7.84 47.63 9.49
N LEU A 25 7.66 46.52 10.20
CA LEU A 25 8.37 45.28 9.94
C LEU A 25 7.32 44.19 9.74
N THR A 26 6.74 44.13 8.54
CA THR A 26 6.02 42.95 8.06
C THR A 26 7.01 41.80 7.97
N ALA A 27 7.08 40.98 9.03
CA ALA A 27 7.73 39.69 8.97
C ALA A 27 6.92 38.81 8.01
N LEU A 28 7.39 38.75 6.76
CA LEU A 28 6.90 37.81 5.77
C LEU A 28 7.31 36.40 6.24
N LEU A 29 6.44 35.74 7.00
CA LEU A 29 6.59 34.34 7.34
C LEU A 29 6.39 33.55 6.04
N PHE A 30 7.49 33.26 5.33
CA PHE A 30 7.48 32.20 4.33
C PHE A 30 7.24 30.90 5.08
N VAL A 31 5.97 30.48 5.16
CA VAL A 31 5.64 29.09 5.46
C VAL A 31 6.15 28.30 4.25
N LEU A 32 7.40 27.85 4.32
CA LEU A 32 7.84 26.72 3.50
C LEU A 32 6.97 25.54 3.93
N THR A 33 5.87 25.33 3.21
CA THR A 33 5.25 24.02 3.14
C THR A 33 6.26 23.13 2.41
N ALA A 34 7.22 22.60 3.16
CA ALA A 34 8.01 21.49 2.70
C ALA A 34 7.01 20.35 2.44
N THR A 35 6.63 20.18 1.19
CA THR A 35 6.03 18.93 0.74
C THR A 35 7.09 17.88 1.03
N ALA A 36 6.90 17.13 2.12
CA ALA A 36 7.74 15.98 2.39
C ALA A 36 7.72 15.13 1.11
N PRO A 37 8.88 14.82 0.50
CA PRO A 37 8.89 13.96 -0.66
C PRO A 37 8.20 12.67 -0.24
N ALA A 38 7.17 12.28 -0.98
CA ALA A 38 6.61 10.97 -0.80
C ALA A 38 7.78 9.97 -0.95
N LEU A 39 7.94 9.06 0.02
CA LEU A 39 8.92 8.00 -0.12
C LEU A 39 8.54 7.24 -1.39
N ALA A 40 9.34 7.38 -2.45
CA ALA A 40 9.14 6.67 -3.69
C ALA A 40 9.10 5.16 -3.40
N ALA A 41 8.23 4.43 -4.10
CA ALA A 41 8.21 2.98 -3.99
C ALA A 41 9.63 2.44 -4.33
N PRO A 42 10.05 1.31 -3.74
CA PRO A 42 11.30 0.67 -4.11
C PRO A 42 11.39 0.50 -5.63
N LYS A 43 12.59 0.61 -6.21
CA LYS A 43 12.76 0.46 -7.66
C LYS A 43 12.54 -1.00 -8.06
N ALA A 44 12.10 -1.22 -9.30
CA ALA A 44 12.12 -2.55 -9.89
C ALA A 44 13.58 -3.02 -10.00
N ASP A 45 13.90 -4.15 -9.36
CA ASP A 45 15.25 -4.71 -9.27
C ASP A 45 15.20 -6.21 -9.54
N LEU A 46 15.38 -6.59 -10.80
CA LEU A 46 15.24 -7.96 -11.26
C LEU A 46 16.09 -8.92 -10.45
N TRP A 47 15.48 -9.98 -9.91
CA TRP A 47 16.19 -11.09 -9.32
C TRP A 47 16.28 -12.25 -10.34
N PRO A 48 17.44 -12.46 -11.01
CA PRO A 48 17.53 -13.34 -12.18
C PRO A 48 17.16 -14.81 -11.92
N PHE A 49 17.23 -15.27 -10.66
CA PHE A 49 16.81 -16.60 -10.26
C PHE A 49 15.38 -16.94 -10.71
N TRP A 50 14.49 -15.94 -10.68
CA TRP A 50 13.07 -16.06 -11.01
C TRP A 50 12.76 -15.89 -12.50
N GLU A 51 13.78 -15.65 -13.33
CA GLU A 51 13.60 -15.62 -14.78
C GLU A 51 13.46 -17.02 -15.38
N ARG A 52 13.80 -18.07 -14.64
CA ARG A 52 13.64 -19.45 -15.12
C ARG A 52 12.16 -19.81 -15.27
N HIS A 53 11.82 -20.37 -16.41
CA HIS A 53 10.48 -20.82 -16.78
C HIS A 53 10.57 -21.90 -17.86
N SER A 54 9.46 -22.60 -18.09
CA SER A 54 9.34 -23.62 -19.14
C SER A 54 8.33 -23.18 -20.20
N PRO A 55 8.78 -22.61 -21.34
CA PRO A 55 7.89 -21.98 -22.32
C PRO A 55 6.87 -22.93 -22.95
N GLN A 56 7.21 -24.21 -23.09
CA GLN A 56 6.35 -25.24 -23.70
C GLN A 56 5.49 -25.98 -22.67
N SER A 57 5.58 -25.63 -21.38
CA SER A 57 4.81 -26.28 -20.34
C SER A 57 3.32 -25.96 -20.47
N THR A 58 2.50 -27.00 -20.48
CA THR A 58 1.04 -26.92 -20.38
C THR A 58 0.55 -27.18 -18.96
N ALA A 59 1.46 -27.30 -17.98
CA ALA A 59 1.11 -27.51 -16.59
C ALA A 59 0.30 -26.31 -16.07
N GLN A 60 -0.73 -26.62 -15.28
CA GLN A 60 -1.72 -25.68 -14.79
C GLN A 60 -1.65 -25.64 -13.26
N ILE A 61 -1.74 -24.44 -12.68
CA ILE A 61 -1.75 -24.26 -11.23
C ILE A 61 -3.20 -24.07 -10.77
N ASP A 62 -3.68 -24.93 -9.88
CA ASP A 62 -5.05 -24.80 -9.37
C ASP A 62 -5.17 -23.66 -8.36
N HIS A 63 -5.86 -22.59 -8.78
CA HIS A 63 -6.21 -21.46 -7.92
C HIS A 63 -7.66 -21.52 -7.40
N SER A 64 -8.37 -22.62 -7.62
CA SER A 64 -9.74 -22.82 -7.12
C SER A 64 -9.90 -22.70 -5.59
N PRO A 65 -8.93 -23.12 -4.74
CA PRO A 65 -9.06 -22.92 -3.29
C PRO A 65 -9.13 -21.44 -2.92
N TRP A 66 -8.22 -20.64 -3.48
CA TRP A 66 -8.19 -19.19 -3.26
C TRP A 66 -9.41 -18.48 -3.86
N ASP A 67 -9.85 -18.89 -5.04
CA ASP A 67 -11.06 -18.35 -5.68
C ASP A 67 -12.31 -18.55 -4.81
N ARG A 68 -12.49 -19.75 -4.24
CA ARG A 68 -13.59 -20.04 -3.33
C ARG A 68 -13.49 -19.22 -2.05
N TRP A 69 -12.29 -19.15 -1.46
CA TRP A 69 -12.03 -18.36 -0.26
C TRP A 69 -12.39 -16.89 -0.46
N LEU A 70 -11.92 -16.28 -1.56
CA LEU A 70 -12.23 -14.90 -1.94
C LEU A 70 -13.74 -14.67 -2.05
N LYS A 71 -14.46 -15.52 -2.79
CA LYS A 71 -15.91 -15.41 -2.97
C LYS A 71 -16.68 -15.50 -1.67
N GLN A 72 -16.21 -16.31 -0.72
CA GLN A 72 -16.86 -16.47 0.58
C GLN A 72 -16.61 -15.29 1.51
N HIS A 73 -15.46 -14.62 1.40
CA HIS A 73 -14.98 -13.68 2.42
C HIS A 73 -14.87 -12.22 1.96
N ILE A 74 -14.88 -11.94 0.65
CA ILE A 74 -14.99 -10.58 0.14
C ILE A 74 -16.44 -10.09 0.23
N ARG A 75 -16.58 -8.85 0.68
CA ARG A 75 -17.80 -8.06 0.64
C ARG A 75 -17.50 -6.77 -0.11
N ARG A 76 -18.29 -6.47 -1.14
CA ARG A 76 -18.22 -5.19 -1.84
C ARG A 76 -19.11 -4.20 -1.09
N GLY A 77 -18.56 -3.06 -0.68
CA GLY A 77 -19.33 -1.97 -0.10
C GLY A 77 -20.08 -1.16 -1.17
N ASP A 78 -21.02 -0.34 -0.75
CA ASP A 78 -21.75 0.60 -1.63
C ASP A 78 -20.83 1.65 -2.27
N ASP A 79 -19.67 1.88 -1.64
CA ASP A 79 -18.58 2.67 -2.20
C ASP A 79 -17.79 1.95 -3.30
N GLY A 80 -18.17 0.72 -3.67
CA GLY A 80 -17.52 -0.06 -4.72
C GLY A 80 -16.20 -0.72 -4.31
N ILE A 81 -15.82 -0.65 -3.03
CA ILE A 81 -14.55 -1.20 -2.52
C ILE A 81 -14.75 -2.61 -1.98
N ASN A 82 -13.86 -3.53 -2.38
CA ASN A 82 -13.83 -4.90 -1.87
C ASN A 82 -13.14 -4.95 -0.50
N ARG A 83 -13.78 -5.57 0.49
CA ARG A 83 -13.27 -5.71 1.86
C ARG A 83 -13.39 -7.14 2.35
N ILE A 84 -12.50 -7.52 3.25
CA ILE A 84 -12.59 -8.78 3.98
C ILE A 84 -13.07 -8.47 5.40
N ALA A 85 -14.12 -9.18 5.84
CA ALA A 85 -14.58 -9.10 7.22
C ALA A 85 -13.68 -9.98 8.12
N TYR A 86 -12.46 -9.51 8.43
CA TYR A 86 -11.45 -10.27 9.16
C TYR A 86 -11.96 -10.87 10.49
N ALA A 87 -12.80 -10.14 11.23
CA ALA A 87 -13.44 -10.63 12.45
C ALA A 87 -14.33 -11.88 12.26
N ALA A 88 -14.86 -12.09 11.05
CA ALA A 88 -15.75 -13.20 10.72
C ALA A 88 -15.01 -14.40 10.12
N ILE A 89 -13.68 -14.34 9.99
CA ILE A 89 -12.88 -15.45 9.48
C ILE A 89 -12.74 -16.50 10.58
N THR A 90 -13.24 -17.70 10.30
CA THR A 90 -13.18 -18.82 11.22
C THR A 90 -11.78 -19.46 11.22
N PRO A 91 -11.41 -20.24 12.25
CA PRO A 91 -10.17 -21.00 12.24
C PRO A 91 -10.04 -21.95 11.04
N ALA A 92 -11.15 -22.55 10.59
CA ALA A 92 -11.19 -23.41 9.41
C ALA A 92 -10.87 -22.62 8.12
N ALA A 93 -11.52 -21.47 7.92
CA ALA A 93 -11.25 -20.60 6.78
C ALA A 93 -9.81 -20.06 6.80
N HIS A 94 -9.27 -19.76 7.98
CA HIS A 94 -7.86 -19.38 8.10
C HIS A 94 -6.93 -20.54 7.71
N ALA A 95 -7.20 -21.77 8.15
CA ALA A 95 -6.43 -22.95 7.76
C ALA A 95 -6.50 -23.23 6.24
N GLU A 96 -7.66 -23.03 5.61
CA GLU A 96 -7.80 -23.15 4.15
C GLU A 96 -6.90 -22.18 3.38
N LEU A 97 -6.81 -20.93 3.83
CA LEU A 97 -5.89 -19.95 3.25
C LEU A 97 -4.42 -20.36 3.40
N GLN A 98 -4.03 -20.83 4.60
CA GLN A 98 -2.66 -21.29 4.85
C GLN A 98 -2.33 -22.51 3.99
N ASN A 99 -3.27 -23.45 3.83
CA ASN A 99 -3.08 -24.62 2.97
C ASN A 99 -2.86 -24.22 1.51
N TYR A 100 -3.60 -23.23 1.01
CA TYR A 100 -3.38 -22.69 -0.34
C TYR A 100 -1.99 -22.08 -0.50
N ILE A 101 -1.57 -21.23 0.45
CA ILE A 101 -0.23 -20.61 0.42
C ILE A 101 0.87 -21.67 0.48
N ASN A 102 0.73 -22.68 1.35
CA ASN A 102 1.68 -23.79 1.47
C ASN A 102 1.77 -24.61 0.17
N ALA A 103 0.65 -24.88 -0.50
CA ALA A 103 0.64 -25.57 -1.79
C ALA A 103 1.40 -24.76 -2.86
N LEU A 104 1.22 -23.44 -2.90
CA LEU A 104 1.97 -22.58 -3.80
C LEU A 104 3.47 -22.57 -3.47
N GLN A 105 3.85 -22.50 -2.19
CA GLN A 105 5.26 -22.52 -1.77
C GLN A 105 6.00 -23.81 -2.18
N GLN A 106 5.28 -24.93 -2.26
CA GLN A 106 5.80 -26.22 -2.71
C GLN A 106 5.78 -26.42 -4.23
N THR A 107 5.15 -25.51 -4.98
CA THR A 107 5.06 -25.61 -6.45
C THR A 107 6.44 -25.33 -7.07
N ASP A 108 6.93 -26.24 -7.91
CA ASP A 108 8.09 -25.96 -8.76
C ASP A 108 7.72 -24.96 -9.86
N ILE A 109 7.77 -23.68 -9.50
CA ILE A 109 7.31 -22.60 -10.36
C ILE A 109 8.18 -22.46 -11.63
N ALA A 110 9.45 -22.92 -11.60
CA ALA A 110 10.35 -22.85 -12.75
C ALA A 110 9.94 -23.81 -13.88
N SER A 111 9.18 -24.86 -13.57
CA SER A 111 8.64 -25.82 -14.56
C SER A 111 7.38 -25.33 -15.29
N HIS A 112 6.88 -24.13 -14.97
CA HIS A 112 5.67 -23.57 -15.55
C HIS A 112 5.96 -22.46 -16.58
N GLY A 113 5.03 -22.25 -17.51
CA GLY A 113 5.10 -21.16 -18.49
C GLY A 113 4.83 -19.79 -17.87
N ARG A 114 5.23 -18.71 -18.58
CA ARG A 114 5.15 -17.34 -18.04
C ARG A 114 3.76 -16.88 -17.63
N ALA A 115 2.72 -17.28 -18.34
CA ALA A 115 1.35 -16.90 -17.99
C ALA A 115 0.92 -17.51 -16.64
N GLN A 116 1.28 -18.78 -16.39
CA GLN A 116 1.05 -19.46 -15.12
C GLN A 116 1.86 -18.83 -13.99
N GLN A 117 3.14 -18.53 -14.25
CA GLN A 117 3.97 -17.85 -13.26
C GLN A 117 3.40 -16.48 -12.87
N PHE A 118 2.81 -15.74 -13.80
CA PHE A 118 2.22 -14.44 -13.49
C PHE A 118 1.03 -14.60 -12.53
N ALA A 119 0.08 -15.48 -12.86
CA ALA A 119 -1.08 -15.76 -12.02
C ALA A 119 -0.66 -16.26 -10.63
N TYR A 120 0.34 -17.15 -10.58
CA TYR A 120 0.92 -17.65 -9.35
C TYR A 120 1.42 -16.52 -8.44
N TRP A 121 2.28 -15.63 -8.95
CA TRP A 121 2.90 -14.59 -8.12
C TRP A 121 1.89 -13.54 -7.64
N VAL A 122 0.94 -13.13 -8.50
CA VAL A 122 -0.12 -12.20 -8.10
C VAL A 122 -1.01 -12.80 -7.02
N ASN A 123 -1.42 -14.06 -7.17
CA ASN A 123 -2.26 -14.71 -6.17
C ASN A 123 -1.49 -14.98 -4.88
N LEU A 124 -0.23 -15.42 -4.94
CA LEU A 124 0.59 -15.66 -3.76
C LEU A 124 0.80 -14.37 -2.95
N TYR A 125 1.12 -13.25 -3.62
CA TYR A 125 1.23 -11.94 -2.97
C TYR A 125 -0.06 -11.57 -2.24
N ASN A 126 -1.20 -11.65 -2.93
CA ASN A 126 -2.50 -11.26 -2.38
C ASN A 126 -2.93 -12.17 -1.22
N ALA A 127 -2.76 -13.49 -1.36
CA ALA A 127 -3.07 -14.45 -0.30
C ALA A 127 -2.17 -14.26 0.92
N ALA A 128 -0.87 -14.06 0.72
CA ALA A 128 0.08 -13.79 1.81
C ALA A 128 -0.23 -12.46 2.53
N THR A 129 -0.64 -11.43 1.80
CA THR A 129 -1.07 -10.15 2.40
C THR A 129 -2.29 -10.33 3.30
N VAL A 130 -3.28 -11.10 2.85
CA VAL A 130 -4.47 -11.41 3.66
C VAL A 130 -4.13 -12.26 4.88
N ALA A 131 -3.30 -13.29 4.71
CA ALA A 131 -2.84 -14.16 5.78
C ALA A 131 -2.06 -13.39 6.85
N LEU A 132 -1.23 -12.45 6.43
CA LEU A 132 -0.49 -11.57 7.32
C LEU A 132 -1.45 -10.72 8.17
N ILE A 133 -2.47 -10.11 7.57
CA ILE A 133 -3.43 -9.31 8.35
C ILE A 133 -4.19 -10.19 9.34
N LEU A 134 -4.59 -11.40 8.94
CA LEU A 134 -5.24 -12.35 9.84
C LEU A 134 -4.34 -12.72 11.03
N ALA A 135 -3.05 -12.93 10.81
CA ALA A 135 -2.09 -13.27 11.87
C ALA A 135 -1.90 -12.14 12.90
N HIS A 136 -2.20 -10.90 12.52
CA HIS A 136 -2.05 -9.72 13.38
C HIS A 136 -3.38 -9.05 13.74
N TYR A 137 -4.51 -9.67 13.40
CA TYR A 137 -5.82 -9.11 13.70
C TYR A 137 -6.13 -9.20 15.22
N PRO A 138 -6.75 -8.18 15.84
CA PRO A 138 -7.16 -6.90 15.28
C PRO A 138 -5.99 -5.92 15.11
N VAL A 139 -5.95 -5.25 13.96
CA VAL A 139 -4.99 -4.18 13.64
C VAL A 139 -5.67 -3.08 12.84
N GLU A 140 -5.41 -1.82 13.17
CA GLU A 140 -6.04 -0.68 12.49
C GLU A 140 -5.50 -0.45 11.07
N SER A 141 -4.24 -0.78 10.85
CA SER A 141 -3.55 -0.57 9.58
C SER A 141 -2.42 -1.57 9.40
N ILE A 142 -2.27 -2.12 8.19
CA ILE A 142 -1.12 -2.97 7.83
C ILE A 142 0.22 -2.27 8.11
N ARG A 143 0.27 -0.92 8.04
CA ARG A 143 1.46 -0.12 8.37
C ARG A 143 1.89 -0.25 9.83
N ASN A 144 1.00 -0.68 10.72
CA ASN A 144 1.28 -0.88 12.15
C ASN A 144 1.88 -2.26 12.44
N ILE A 145 1.93 -3.16 11.44
CA ILE A 145 2.57 -4.47 11.56
C ILE A 145 4.08 -4.31 11.30
N ASN A 146 4.80 -3.83 12.32
CA ASN A 146 6.25 -3.54 12.23
C ASN A 146 7.10 -4.79 12.50
N ILE A 147 7.08 -5.73 11.56
CA ILE A 147 7.84 -6.99 11.62
C ILE A 147 9.00 -7.06 10.62
N SER A 148 9.15 -6.03 9.78
CA SER A 148 10.27 -5.92 8.84
C SER A 148 11.60 -5.69 9.59
N PRO A 149 12.71 -6.26 9.13
CA PRO A 149 14.01 -6.07 9.78
C PRO A 149 14.47 -4.61 9.68
N GLY A 150 15.17 -4.12 10.73
CA GLY A 150 15.75 -2.78 10.79
C GLY A 150 14.96 -1.80 11.66
N PHE A 151 15.68 -0.92 12.37
CA PHE A 151 15.11 -0.04 13.40
C PHE A 151 14.19 1.07 12.87
N PHE A 152 14.26 1.34 11.57
CA PHE A 152 13.47 2.38 10.88
C PHE A 152 12.49 1.80 9.85
N SER A 153 12.35 0.47 9.79
CA SER A 153 11.37 -0.16 8.91
C SER A 153 9.95 0.20 9.37
N ARG A 154 9.04 0.39 8.41
CA ARG A 154 7.62 0.65 8.69
C ARG A 154 6.77 -0.34 7.94
N GLY A 155 5.89 -1.01 8.67
CA GLY A 155 5.05 -2.08 8.13
C GLY A 155 5.82 -3.36 7.79
N PRO A 156 5.15 -4.31 7.12
CA PRO A 156 5.60 -5.70 7.05
C PRO A 156 6.26 -6.09 5.72
N TRP A 157 6.35 -5.17 4.75
CA TRP A 157 6.64 -5.52 3.36
C TRP A 157 8.04 -6.10 3.10
N ASP A 158 9.01 -5.89 3.99
CA ASP A 158 10.37 -6.46 3.91
C ASP A 158 10.55 -7.70 4.79
N ALA A 159 9.55 -8.07 5.60
CA ALA A 159 9.59 -9.30 6.38
C ALA A 159 9.58 -10.53 5.48
N LYS A 160 10.38 -11.54 5.81
CA LYS A 160 10.43 -12.80 5.09
C LYS A 160 9.27 -13.68 5.54
N LEU A 161 8.19 -13.65 4.77
CA LEU A 161 6.91 -14.30 5.09
C LEU A 161 6.74 -15.66 4.40
N LEU A 162 7.48 -15.88 3.32
CA LEU A 162 7.29 -17.01 2.42
C LEU A 162 8.62 -17.69 2.12
N GLN A 163 8.56 -18.96 1.75
CA GLN A 163 9.68 -19.75 1.24
C GLN A 163 9.26 -20.45 -0.05
N VAL A 164 9.88 -20.08 -1.18
CA VAL A 164 9.60 -20.67 -2.50
C VAL A 164 10.92 -21.11 -3.11
N ALA A 165 10.99 -22.35 -3.60
CA ALA A 165 12.20 -22.92 -4.22
C ALA A 165 13.49 -22.75 -3.36
N GLY A 166 13.34 -22.80 -2.02
CA GLY A 166 14.44 -22.61 -1.05
C GLY A 166 14.72 -21.15 -0.67
N GLU A 167 14.20 -20.18 -1.41
CA GLU A 167 14.43 -18.75 -1.18
C GLU A 167 13.39 -18.14 -0.25
N ALA A 168 13.85 -17.37 0.74
CA ALA A 168 12.99 -16.62 1.64
C ALA A 168 12.54 -15.29 0.99
N LEU A 169 11.23 -15.10 0.87
CA LEU A 169 10.63 -13.98 0.14
C LEU A 169 9.78 -13.08 1.04
N SER A 170 9.90 -11.78 0.80
CA SER A 170 8.98 -10.76 1.30
C SER A 170 7.93 -10.37 0.24
N LEU A 171 6.94 -9.56 0.64
CA LEU A 171 6.00 -8.97 -0.32
C LEU A 171 6.72 -8.04 -1.31
N ASN A 172 7.70 -7.25 -0.83
CA ASN A 172 8.53 -6.39 -1.68
C ASN A 172 9.38 -7.20 -2.66
N ASP A 173 9.91 -8.37 -2.27
CA ASP A 173 10.63 -9.23 -3.21
C ASP A 173 9.71 -9.66 -4.36
N ILE A 174 8.50 -10.12 -4.05
CA ILE A 174 7.54 -10.56 -5.07
C ILE A 174 7.15 -9.40 -5.99
N GLU A 175 6.81 -8.24 -5.45
CA GLU A 175 6.34 -7.12 -6.25
C GLU A 175 7.46 -6.48 -7.08
N HIS A 176 8.58 -6.14 -6.43
CA HIS A 176 9.61 -5.28 -7.01
C HIS A 176 10.77 -6.03 -7.64
N ARG A 177 10.96 -7.31 -7.29
CA ARG A 177 12.08 -8.11 -7.80
C ARG A 177 11.67 -9.26 -8.70
N ILE A 178 10.37 -9.58 -8.73
CA ILE A 178 9.78 -10.63 -9.57
C ILE A 178 8.74 -10.03 -10.52
N LEU A 179 7.59 -9.58 -10.03
CA LEU A 179 6.45 -9.15 -10.85
C LEU A 179 6.79 -7.98 -11.79
N ARG A 180 7.17 -6.83 -11.21
CA ARG A 180 7.44 -5.61 -11.98
C ARG A 180 8.55 -5.78 -13.03
N PRO A 181 9.75 -6.30 -12.69
CA PRO A 181 10.85 -6.35 -13.66
C PRO A 181 10.71 -7.44 -14.73
N ILE A 182 10.02 -8.56 -14.45
CA ILE A 182 9.86 -9.67 -15.40
C ILE A 182 8.76 -9.36 -16.42
N TRP A 183 7.57 -8.95 -15.97
CA TRP A 183 6.43 -8.74 -16.88
C TRP A 183 6.35 -7.32 -17.42
N ARG A 184 6.85 -6.32 -16.68
CA ARG A 184 6.86 -4.90 -17.09
C ARG A 184 5.48 -4.41 -17.54
N ASP A 185 4.43 -4.94 -16.91
CA ASP A 185 3.05 -4.56 -17.17
C ASP A 185 2.60 -3.58 -16.07
N PRO A 186 2.27 -2.32 -16.40
CA PRO A 186 1.86 -1.33 -15.40
C PRO A 186 0.58 -1.75 -14.65
N ARG A 187 -0.24 -2.63 -15.23
CA ARG A 187 -1.49 -3.08 -14.61
C ARG A 187 -1.26 -3.97 -13.38
N ILE A 188 -0.03 -4.43 -13.14
CA ILE A 188 0.37 -5.14 -11.91
C ILE A 188 -0.03 -4.32 -10.67
N HIS A 189 0.14 -3.00 -10.73
CA HIS A 189 -0.20 -2.08 -9.64
C HIS A 189 -1.67 -2.08 -9.26
N TYR A 190 -2.55 -2.50 -10.17
CA TYR A 190 -3.98 -2.69 -9.92
C TYR A 190 -4.33 -4.11 -9.45
N ALA A 191 -3.41 -5.06 -9.64
CA ALA A 191 -3.63 -6.47 -9.37
C ALA A 191 -3.13 -6.92 -8.00
N VAL A 192 -2.04 -6.31 -7.52
CA VAL A 192 -1.51 -6.56 -6.17
C VAL A 192 -2.16 -5.59 -5.18
N ASN A 193 -2.78 -6.13 -4.14
CA ASN A 193 -3.47 -5.34 -3.12
C ASN A 193 -2.60 -5.25 -1.87
N CYS A 194 -2.12 -4.04 -1.58
CA CYS A 194 -1.32 -3.76 -0.38
C CYS A 194 -2.14 -3.71 0.94
N ALA A 195 -3.44 -4.03 0.88
CA ALA A 195 -4.43 -3.92 1.95
C ALA A 195 -4.56 -2.54 2.63
N SER A 196 -4.16 -1.48 1.94
CA SER A 196 -4.53 -0.10 2.28
C SER A 196 -5.85 0.27 1.62
N ILE A 197 -6.68 1.08 2.29
CA ILE A 197 -7.95 1.57 1.73
C ILE A 197 -7.77 2.36 0.43
N GLY A 198 -6.60 3.00 0.25
CA GLY A 198 -6.24 3.73 -0.97
C GLY A 198 -5.76 2.85 -2.12
N CYS A 199 -5.44 1.57 -1.87
CA CYS A 199 -4.94 0.65 -2.90
C CYS A 199 -6.08 0.15 -3.81
N PRO A 200 -5.76 -0.28 -5.04
CA PRO A 200 -6.72 -0.95 -5.93
C PRO A 200 -7.42 -2.13 -5.26
N ASN A 201 -8.60 -2.50 -5.74
CA ASN A 201 -9.38 -3.55 -5.10
C ASN A 201 -8.64 -4.89 -5.11
N LEU A 202 -8.70 -5.63 -4.00
CA LEU A 202 -8.45 -7.06 -4.05
C LEU A 202 -9.51 -7.70 -4.95
N ALA A 203 -9.08 -8.47 -5.96
CA ALA A 203 -9.99 -9.11 -6.91
C ALA A 203 -10.94 -10.08 -6.19
N ALA A 204 -12.21 -10.11 -6.60
CA ALA A 204 -13.23 -11.01 -6.03
C ALA A 204 -13.09 -12.48 -6.51
N SER A 205 -12.08 -12.77 -7.33
CA SER A 205 -11.78 -14.08 -7.88
C SER A 205 -10.27 -14.20 -8.07
N ALA A 206 -9.75 -15.41 -7.98
CA ALA A 206 -8.32 -15.64 -8.16
C ALA A 206 -7.91 -15.34 -9.61
N TYR A 207 -6.72 -14.76 -9.81
CA TYR A 207 -6.16 -14.56 -11.14
C TYR A 207 -5.86 -15.89 -11.81
N ARG A 208 -6.12 -16.00 -13.11
CA ARG A 208 -5.91 -17.21 -13.91
C ARG A 208 -5.11 -16.85 -15.15
N ALA A 209 -4.20 -17.73 -15.56
CA ALA A 209 -3.30 -17.47 -16.68
C ALA A 209 -4.07 -17.19 -17.98
N GLU A 210 -5.15 -17.94 -18.22
CA GLU A 210 -5.97 -17.88 -19.44
C GLU A 210 -6.77 -16.58 -19.57
N ARG A 211 -6.94 -15.87 -18.44
CA ARG A 211 -7.77 -14.66 -18.34
C ARG A 211 -7.00 -13.46 -17.79
N MET A 212 -5.68 -13.58 -17.70
CA MET A 212 -4.85 -12.58 -17.04
C MET A 212 -5.02 -11.19 -17.68
N PRO A 213 -4.94 -11.02 -19.03
CA PRO A 213 -5.11 -9.72 -19.65
C PRO A 213 -6.45 -9.05 -19.30
N GLU A 214 -7.55 -9.79 -19.38
CA GLU A 214 -8.89 -9.25 -19.13
C GLU A 214 -9.09 -8.90 -17.64
N MET A 215 -8.52 -9.70 -16.74
CA MET A 215 -8.58 -9.42 -15.30
C MET A 215 -7.75 -8.19 -14.92
N LEU A 216 -6.58 -8.02 -15.54
CA LEU A 216 -5.74 -6.82 -15.37
C LEU A 216 -6.43 -5.57 -15.91
N ASP A 217 -7.06 -5.65 -17.08
CA ASP A 217 -7.82 -4.54 -17.65
C ASP A 217 -9.02 -4.17 -16.79
N GLN A 218 -9.76 -5.15 -16.28
CA GLN A 218 -10.87 -4.89 -15.37
C GLN A 218 -10.38 -4.22 -14.08
N ALA A 219 -9.29 -4.70 -13.48
CA ALA A 219 -8.72 -4.10 -12.27
C ALA A 219 -8.29 -2.65 -12.49
N ALA A 220 -7.67 -2.37 -13.65
CA ALA A 220 -7.29 -1.01 -14.05
C ALA A 220 -8.52 -0.11 -14.21
N GLN A 221 -9.53 -0.56 -14.97
CA GLN A 221 -10.76 0.19 -15.20
C GLN A 221 -11.52 0.46 -13.90
N ASP A 222 -11.64 -0.53 -13.03
CA ASP A 222 -12.30 -0.40 -11.73
C ASP A 222 -11.61 0.65 -10.87
N PHE A 223 -10.27 0.69 -10.86
CA PHE A 223 -9.54 1.63 -10.03
C PHE A 223 -9.51 3.05 -10.61
N ILE A 224 -9.21 3.19 -11.91
CA ILE A 224 -9.13 4.48 -12.61
C ILE A 224 -10.47 5.22 -12.52
N ASN A 225 -11.59 4.51 -12.69
CA ASN A 225 -12.93 5.10 -12.65
C ASN A 225 -13.47 5.29 -11.22
N HIS A 226 -12.72 4.92 -10.19
CA HIS A 226 -13.09 5.15 -8.80
C HIS A 226 -12.46 6.48 -8.30
N PRO A 227 -13.12 7.24 -7.41
CA PRO A 227 -12.55 8.44 -6.78
C PRO A 227 -11.21 8.25 -6.03
N ARG A 228 -10.75 7.00 -5.86
CA ARG A 228 -9.46 6.66 -5.24
C ARG A 228 -8.33 6.65 -6.26
N GLY A 229 -8.65 6.32 -7.52
CA GLY A 229 -7.72 6.35 -8.64
C GLY A 229 -7.68 7.74 -9.26
N VAL A 230 -8.83 8.23 -9.72
CA VAL A 230 -8.97 9.53 -10.39
C VAL A 230 -10.25 10.22 -9.94
N ARG A 231 -10.17 11.50 -9.62
CA ARG A 231 -11.35 12.35 -9.39
C ARG A 231 -11.11 13.77 -9.86
N VAL A 232 -12.15 14.44 -10.33
CA VAL A 232 -12.13 15.87 -10.66
C VAL A 232 -12.84 16.64 -9.56
N GLU A 233 -12.15 17.60 -8.95
CA GLU A 233 -12.70 18.47 -7.91
C GLU A 233 -12.32 19.92 -8.20
N ALA A 234 -13.32 20.81 -8.23
CA ALA A 234 -13.12 22.24 -8.51
C ALA A 234 -12.26 22.53 -9.76
N GLY A 235 -12.46 21.75 -10.84
CA GLY A 235 -11.70 21.89 -12.09
C GLY A 235 -10.27 21.37 -12.04
N LYS A 236 -9.85 20.72 -10.94
CA LYS A 236 -8.54 20.08 -10.79
C LYS A 236 -8.65 18.56 -10.87
N LEU A 237 -7.72 17.94 -11.57
CA LEU A 237 -7.58 16.49 -11.62
C LEU A 237 -6.75 16.02 -10.42
N HIS A 238 -7.33 15.16 -9.59
CA HIS A 238 -6.65 14.50 -8.49
C HIS A 238 -6.40 13.04 -8.87
N LEU A 239 -5.14 12.65 -8.80
CA LEU A 239 -4.67 11.30 -9.11
C LEU A 239 -4.22 10.60 -7.82
N SER A 240 -4.37 9.29 -7.78
CA SER A 240 -3.80 8.45 -6.73
C SER A 240 -2.27 8.62 -6.67
N SER A 241 -1.70 8.51 -5.47
CA SER A 241 -0.24 8.50 -5.29
C SER A 241 0.46 7.32 -5.97
N ILE A 242 -0.28 6.29 -6.40
CA ILE A 242 0.29 5.17 -7.19
C ILE A 242 0.96 5.67 -8.48
N TYR A 243 0.43 6.74 -9.09
CA TYR A 243 1.00 7.34 -10.31
C TYR A 243 2.27 8.15 -10.05
N ASP A 244 2.47 8.61 -8.81
CA ASP A 244 3.70 9.28 -8.37
C ASP A 244 4.76 8.24 -7.97
N TRP A 245 4.39 7.29 -7.10
CA TRP A 245 5.31 6.29 -6.57
C TRP A 245 5.87 5.34 -7.64
N TYR A 246 5.06 5.03 -8.65
CA TYR A 246 5.40 4.08 -9.71
C TYR A 246 5.38 4.74 -11.10
N GLY A 247 5.58 6.07 -11.19
CA GLY A 247 5.53 6.80 -12.46
C GLY A 247 6.40 6.18 -13.56
N GLY A 248 7.59 5.65 -13.21
CA GLY A 248 8.47 4.97 -14.16
C GLY A 248 7.88 3.70 -14.81
N ASP A 249 6.92 3.05 -14.16
CA ASP A 249 6.28 1.83 -14.68
C ASP A 249 5.10 2.17 -15.61
N PHE A 250 4.39 3.29 -15.37
CA PHE A 250 3.29 3.76 -16.21
C PHE A 250 3.75 4.47 -17.49
N GLY A 251 5.05 4.72 -17.62
CA GLY A 251 5.67 5.43 -18.74
C GLY A 251 6.20 6.81 -18.32
N ALA A 252 7.23 7.27 -19.02
CA ALA A 252 7.68 8.65 -18.87
C ALA A 252 6.68 9.62 -19.54
N THR A 253 6.59 10.82 -18.98
CA THR A 253 5.97 11.96 -19.66
C THR A 253 6.91 12.54 -20.71
#